data_AF-A0A7L5BKR7-F1
#
_entry.id   AF-A0A7L5BKR7-F1
#
_cell.length_a   1.000
_cell.length_b   1.000
_cell.length_c   1.000
_cell.angle_alpha   90.00
_cell.angle_beta   90.00
_cell.angle_gamma   90.00
#
_symmetry.space_group_name_H-M   'P 1'
#
loop_
_entity.id
_entity.type
_entity.pdbx_description
1 polymer ?
#
loop_
_entity_poly.entity_id
_entity_poly.type
_entity_poly.pdbx_seq_one_letter_code
_entity_poly.pdbx_strand_id
1 'polypeptide(L)'
;MKAPVLAAKANQNTQALLSGAPVQRYDGPERLDGPERPDAVERRALPAIGGKLGTVLGSLSGLNERTDAKAISSFIKNSAGISIDPRVTPWCAAFVNAVLATQGIEGTGKLNARSFLSFGMPTDNPRPGDIVVLKRGTGEQGHVGFFQGFDGNGNIKVVGGNQSNSVKESTYSANDLLGFRTAGGVNENTASLPNYSPQGIAHIYDQLNKITDPEEREATRKAVDAQLTQRKKLMDAQKEQVQSWAETQVISNPTMDLTQIPIDVQQTLGASGMTTLMNYQEKVRTQGQPTTDYRVLYELQTQYAENPTAFAQTDLFQYRDKLDNSDWQAVTGWRQTALTDQRKAQQDGSLYSGAFKQAEQALNSAGITTTGIKSEKTEDRAEMERRIGRFQSELKLRIDDFRKDNAGKAPSFSETQNLINELLLPVVFQKPGLIWGTSEEGGKFLFEAATREDGTAFEVRIPYGDIPVDLRERIKSDLQSSTGRKPSQEEISDEYARFLLGR
;
A
#
# COMPACT_ATOMS: atom_id res chain seq x y z
N MET A 1 -42.40 -7.43 18.68
CA MET A 1 -41.97 -8.84 18.46
C MET A 1 -41.21 -9.07 17.15
N LYS A 2 -41.31 -8.22 16.10
CA LYS A 2 -40.70 -8.50 14.78
C LYS A 2 -39.15 -8.54 14.78
N ALA A 3 -38.47 -7.59 15.43
CA ALA A 3 -37.01 -7.46 15.36
C ALA A 3 -36.19 -8.65 15.92
N PRO A 4 -36.53 -9.27 17.09
CA PRO A 4 -35.82 -10.47 17.57
C PRO A 4 -35.94 -11.67 16.61
N VAL A 5 -37.10 -11.82 15.97
CA VAL A 5 -37.35 -12.90 14.99
C VAL A 5 -36.52 -12.68 13.72
N LEU A 6 -36.45 -11.45 13.21
CA LEU A 6 -35.60 -11.09 12.07
C LEU A 6 -34.11 -11.33 12.37
N ALA A 7 -33.63 -11.04 13.59
CA ALA A 7 -32.24 -11.28 13.98
C ALA A 7 -31.89 -12.79 14.06
N ALA A 8 -32.78 -13.61 14.62
CA ALA A 8 -32.60 -15.06 14.67
C ALA A 8 -32.52 -15.67 13.26
N LYS A 9 -33.43 -15.27 12.37
CA LYS A 9 -33.45 -15.69 10.97
C LYS A 9 -32.21 -15.20 10.19
N ALA A 10 -31.79 -13.95 10.38
CA ALA A 10 -30.59 -13.41 9.75
C ALA A 10 -29.34 -14.24 10.12
N ASN A 11 -29.21 -14.65 11.39
CA ASN A 11 -28.11 -15.52 11.82
C ASN A 11 -28.19 -16.93 11.17
N GLN A 12 -29.38 -17.52 11.10
CA GLN A 12 -29.57 -18.85 10.50
C GLN A 12 -29.32 -18.85 8.98
N ASN A 13 -29.86 -17.85 8.26
CA ASN A 13 -29.58 -17.65 6.84
C ASN A 13 -28.09 -17.36 6.63
N THR A 14 -27.43 -16.58 7.49
CA THR A 14 -25.97 -16.34 7.40
C THR A 14 -25.16 -17.64 7.54
N GLN A 15 -25.55 -18.55 8.45
CA GLN A 15 -24.90 -19.86 8.56
C GLN A 15 -25.11 -20.74 7.31
N ALA A 16 -26.32 -20.75 6.74
CA ALA A 16 -26.59 -21.46 5.48
C ALA A 16 -25.74 -20.90 4.33
N LEU A 17 -25.76 -19.57 4.16
CA LEU A 17 -25.01 -18.83 3.16
C LEU A 17 -23.49 -19.08 3.23
N LEU A 18 -22.90 -19.08 4.43
CA LEU A 18 -21.47 -19.32 4.64
C LEU A 18 -21.07 -20.81 4.58
N SER A 19 -22.03 -21.73 4.50
CA SER A 19 -21.79 -23.17 4.32
C SER A 19 -22.18 -23.68 2.93
N GLY A 20 -22.66 -22.81 2.03
CA GLY A 20 -23.13 -23.19 0.69
C GLY A 20 -24.50 -23.86 0.66
N ALA A 21 -25.26 -23.80 1.76
CA ALA A 21 -26.62 -24.30 1.83
C ALA A 21 -27.62 -23.22 1.35
N PRO A 22 -28.75 -23.62 0.71
CA PRO A 22 -29.77 -22.67 0.26
C PRO A 22 -30.44 -21.98 1.45
N VAL A 23 -30.76 -20.69 1.29
CA VAL A 23 -31.56 -19.95 2.30
C VAL A 23 -32.98 -20.49 2.37
N GLN A 24 -33.62 -20.36 3.54
CA GLN A 24 -35.04 -20.67 3.65
C GLN A 24 -35.87 -19.68 2.84
N ARG A 25 -36.76 -20.20 1.99
CA ARG A 25 -37.81 -19.41 1.32
C ARG A 25 -39.00 -19.32 2.26
N TYR A 26 -39.54 -18.12 2.42
CA TYR A 26 -40.74 -17.91 3.23
C TYR A 26 -41.99 -18.00 2.36
N ASP A 27 -42.68 -19.14 2.42
CA ASP A 27 -43.98 -19.38 1.79
C ASP A 27 -45.13 -19.26 2.83
N GLY A 28 -45.12 -18.18 3.63
CA GLY A 28 -46.16 -17.93 4.63
C GLY A 28 -46.06 -18.78 5.90
N PRO A 29 -47.07 -18.72 6.79
CA PRO A 29 -47.16 -19.59 7.96
C PRO A 29 -47.47 -21.04 7.56
N GLU A 30 -46.77 -21.98 8.20
CA GLU A 30 -46.72 -23.42 7.91
C GLU A 30 -48.07 -24.14 7.73
N ARG A 31 -48.05 -25.18 6.90
CA ARG A 31 -49.03 -26.27 6.93
C ARG A 31 -48.30 -27.62 6.93
N LEU A 32 -48.76 -28.53 7.79
CA LEU A 32 -48.10 -29.79 8.14
C LEU A 32 -48.39 -30.94 7.14
N ASP A 33 -47.62 -32.03 7.31
CA ASP A 33 -47.81 -33.42 6.83
C ASP A 33 -47.08 -33.88 5.53
N GLY A 34 -46.44 -35.07 5.57
CA GLY A 34 -45.53 -35.66 4.53
C GLY A 34 -46.12 -36.85 3.73
N PRO A 35 -45.37 -37.89 3.27
CA PRO A 35 -43.92 -38.18 3.38
C PRO A 35 -43.17 -38.74 2.11
N GLU A 36 -41.83 -38.90 2.25
CA GLU A 36 -40.87 -39.82 1.56
C GLU A 36 -40.25 -39.61 0.14
N ARG A 37 -39.09 -40.28 -0.09
CA ARG A 37 -37.99 -40.01 -1.08
C ARG A 37 -37.90 -41.10 -2.17
N PRO A 38 -37.20 -40.88 -3.31
CA PRO A 38 -35.73 -41.12 -3.48
C PRO A 38 -34.98 -39.94 -4.17
N ASP A 39 -33.64 -39.87 -4.40
CA ASP A 39 -32.43 -40.58 -3.89
C ASP A 39 -31.15 -39.72 -4.14
N ALA A 40 -29.92 -40.22 -3.89
CA ALA A 40 -28.63 -39.56 -4.19
C ALA A 40 -27.69 -40.36 -5.12
N VAL A 41 -26.99 -39.66 -6.05
CA VAL A 41 -25.97 -40.27 -6.94
C VAL A 41 -24.58 -39.70 -6.64
N GLU A 42 -23.71 -40.58 -6.17
CA GLU A 42 -22.29 -40.33 -5.88
C GLU A 42 -21.49 -40.09 -7.19
N ARG A 43 -20.57 -39.11 -7.23
CA ARG A 43 -19.64 -38.93 -8.36
C ARG A 43 -18.21 -38.60 -7.91
N ARG A 44 -17.27 -39.38 -8.45
CA ARG A 44 -15.81 -39.39 -8.23
C ARG A 44 -15.12 -38.03 -8.35
N ALA A 45 -14.06 -37.87 -7.56
CA ALA A 45 -13.07 -36.80 -7.70
C ALA A 45 -12.18 -36.95 -8.96
N LEU A 46 -11.63 -35.81 -9.42
CA LEU A 46 -10.63 -35.70 -10.48
C LEU A 46 -9.46 -34.80 -9.99
N PRO A 47 -8.24 -34.95 -10.55
CA PRO A 47 -7.01 -34.41 -9.94
C PRO A 47 -6.81 -32.91 -10.14
N ALA A 48 -6.11 -32.28 -9.21
CA ALA A 48 -5.82 -30.85 -9.20
C ALA A 48 -4.77 -30.44 -10.26
N ILE A 49 -4.98 -29.26 -10.87
CA ILE A 49 -3.99 -28.55 -11.68
C ILE A 49 -3.98 -27.10 -11.18
N GLY A 50 -2.87 -26.67 -10.58
CA GLY A 50 -2.72 -25.32 -10.00
C GLY A 50 -1.47 -24.62 -10.53
N GLY A 51 -1.60 -23.33 -10.86
CA GLY A 51 -0.50 -22.50 -11.32
C GLY A 51 -0.90 -21.02 -11.37
N LYS A 52 0.06 -20.11 -11.11
CA LYS A 52 -0.19 -18.66 -11.04
C LYS A 52 -0.74 -18.11 -12.37
N LEU A 53 -1.64 -17.12 -12.32
CA LEU A 53 -2.27 -16.47 -13.48
C LEU A 53 -1.28 -16.13 -14.62
N GLY A 54 -0.12 -15.54 -14.28
CA GLY A 54 0.92 -15.22 -15.26
C GLY A 54 1.56 -16.44 -15.94
N THR A 55 1.63 -17.59 -15.26
CA THR A 55 2.10 -18.87 -15.82
C THR A 55 1.08 -19.44 -16.79
N VAL A 56 -0.22 -19.34 -16.48
CA VAL A 56 -1.31 -19.78 -17.38
C VAL A 56 -1.39 -18.88 -18.62
N LEU A 57 -1.35 -17.56 -18.45
CA LEU A 57 -1.35 -16.62 -19.58
C LEU A 57 -0.09 -16.76 -20.43
N GLY A 58 1.07 -17.01 -19.82
CA GLY A 58 2.33 -17.27 -20.51
C GLY A 58 2.30 -18.56 -21.34
N SER A 59 1.76 -19.66 -20.80
CA SER A 59 1.68 -20.95 -21.50
C SER A 59 0.66 -20.99 -22.63
N LEU A 60 -0.31 -20.06 -22.64
CA LEU A 60 -1.32 -19.91 -23.69
C LEU A 60 -0.96 -18.83 -24.73
N SER A 61 0.09 -18.03 -24.48
CA SER A 61 0.50 -16.93 -25.37
C SER A 61 0.91 -17.45 -26.75
N GLY A 62 0.45 -16.78 -27.80
CA GLY A 62 0.72 -17.14 -29.20
C GLY A 62 -0.25 -18.14 -29.82
N LEU A 63 -1.08 -18.86 -29.04
CA LEU A 63 -2.10 -19.76 -29.59
C LEU A 63 -3.07 -19.02 -30.52
N ASN A 64 -3.28 -19.54 -31.73
CA ASN A 64 -4.12 -18.94 -32.76
C ASN A 64 -5.32 -19.82 -33.11
N GLU A 65 -6.48 -19.23 -33.35
CA GLU A 65 -7.72 -19.97 -33.59
C GLU A 65 -7.73 -20.86 -34.85
N ARG A 66 -6.82 -20.64 -35.80
CA ARG A 66 -6.73 -21.43 -37.04
C ARG A 66 -5.88 -22.67 -36.83
N THR A 67 -4.65 -22.48 -36.35
CA THR A 67 -3.64 -23.53 -36.09
C THR A 67 -3.95 -24.33 -34.83
N ASP A 68 -4.36 -23.65 -33.76
CA ASP A 68 -4.45 -24.20 -32.40
C ASP A 68 -5.91 -24.34 -31.91
N ALA A 69 -6.86 -24.31 -32.84
CA ALA A 69 -8.31 -24.39 -32.59
C ALA A 69 -8.69 -25.48 -31.57
N LYS A 70 -8.07 -26.66 -31.69
CA LYS A 70 -8.29 -27.82 -30.81
C LYS A 70 -7.70 -27.60 -29.42
N ALA A 71 -6.54 -26.95 -29.30
CA ALA A 71 -5.94 -26.62 -28.02
C ALA A 71 -6.78 -25.56 -27.28
N ILE A 72 -7.18 -24.50 -27.97
CA ILE A 72 -8.03 -23.42 -27.44
C ILE A 72 -9.40 -23.96 -26.99
N SER A 73 -10.09 -24.73 -27.84
CA SER A 73 -11.40 -25.31 -27.48
C SER A 73 -11.29 -26.35 -26.35
N SER A 74 -10.24 -27.18 -26.33
CA SER A 74 -10.02 -28.13 -25.24
C SER A 74 -9.69 -27.42 -23.92
N PHE A 75 -8.86 -26.39 -23.94
CA PHE A 75 -8.57 -25.56 -22.77
C PHE A 75 -9.83 -24.93 -22.19
N ILE A 76 -10.64 -24.29 -23.04
CA ILE A 76 -11.87 -23.61 -22.61
C ILE A 76 -12.91 -24.61 -22.09
N LYS A 77 -13.08 -25.75 -22.76
CA LYS A 77 -14.00 -26.81 -22.33
C LYS A 77 -13.57 -27.47 -21.03
N ASN A 78 -12.28 -27.78 -20.87
CA ASN A 78 -11.77 -28.47 -19.70
C ASN A 78 -11.71 -27.54 -18.47
N SER A 79 -11.52 -26.24 -18.67
CA SER A 79 -11.42 -25.28 -17.56
C SER A 79 -12.79 -24.73 -17.13
N ALA A 80 -13.63 -24.29 -18.09
CA ALA A 80 -14.90 -23.62 -17.80
C ALA A 80 -16.17 -24.42 -18.19
N GLY A 81 -16.03 -25.64 -18.72
CA GLY A 81 -17.17 -26.41 -19.26
C GLY A 81 -17.75 -25.85 -20.59
N ILE A 82 -17.27 -24.69 -21.04
CA ILE A 82 -17.76 -23.98 -22.22
C ILE A 82 -17.27 -24.69 -23.49
N SER A 83 -18.19 -25.18 -24.32
CA SER A 83 -17.87 -25.79 -25.62
C SER A 83 -18.06 -24.78 -26.74
N ILE A 84 -16.99 -24.42 -27.45
CA ILE A 84 -16.99 -23.51 -28.61
C ILE A 84 -16.07 -24.01 -29.73
N ASP A 85 -16.32 -23.56 -30.96
CA ASP A 85 -15.30 -23.56 -32.03
C ASP A 85 -14.73 -22.13 -32.17
N PRO A 86 -13.46 -21.90 -31.80
CA PRO A 86 -12.85 -20.57 -31.85
C PRO A 86 -12.67 -20.03 -33.27
N ARG A 87 -12.81 -20.86 -34.32
CA ARG A 87 -12.72 -20.42 -35.73
C ARG A 87 -13.93 -19.62 -36.22
N VAL A 88 -15.07 -19.78 -35.54
CA VAL A 88 -16.36 -19.19 -35.93
C VAL A 88 -17.09 -18.50 -34.76
N THR A 89 -16.67 -18.76 -33.52
CA THR A 89 -17.25 -18.17 -32.31
C THR A 89 -16.30 -17.16 -31.69
N PRO A 90 -16.67 -15.88 -31.52
CA PRO A 90 -15.86 -14.91 -30.80
C PRO A 90 -15.57 -15.39 -29.35
N TRP A 91 -14.29 -15.59 -29.04
CA TRP A 91 -13.88 -16.40 -27.89
C TRP A 91 -13.16 -15.64 -26.77
N CYS A 92 -13.17 -14.29 -26.77
CA CYS A 92 -12.54 -13.48 -25.72
C CYS A 92 -13.18 -13.69 -24.33
N ALA A 93 -14.50 -13.64 -24.23
CA ALA A 93 -15.20 -13.92 -22.97
C ALA A 93 -15.09 -15.39 -22.55
N ALA A 94 -15.08 -16.33 -23.50
CA ALA A 94 -14.87 -17.75 -23.22
C ALA A 94 -13.45 -18.02 -22.67
N PHE A 95 -12.44 -17.34 -23.23
CA PHE A 95 -11.06 -17.38 -22.74
C PHE A 95 -10.93 -16.79 -21.33
N VAL A 96 -11.52 -15.62 -21.07
CA VAL A 96 -11.48 -15.01 -19.72
C VAL A 96 -12.17 -15.92 -18.70
N ASN A 97 -13.35 -16.47 -19.01
CA ASN A 97 -14.00 -17.49 -18.16
C ASN A 97 -13.11 -18.71 -17.90
N ALA A 98 -12.44 -19.24 -18.93
CA ALA A 98 -11.54 -20.39 -18.81
C ALA A 98 -10.31 -20.08 -17.95
N VAL A 99 -9.64 -18.95 -18.18
CA VAL A 99 -8.47 -18.52 -17.39
C VAL A 99 -8.85 -18.30 -15.93
N LEU A 100 -9.98 -17.61 -15.66
CA LEU A 100 -10.49 -17.46 -14.29
C LEU A 100 -10.73 -18.83 -13.63
N ALA A 101 -11.36 -19.77 -14.35
CA ALA A 101 -11.64 -21.10 -13.82
C ALA A 101 -10.37 -21.90 -13.48
N THR A 102 -9.25 -21.73 -14.22
CA THR A 102 -7.95 -22.32 -13.82
C THR A 102 -7.41 -21.80 -12.49
N GLN A 103 -7.88 -20.63 -12.03
CA GLN A 103 -7.51 -20.02 -10.75
C GLN A 103 -8.55 -20.30 -9.66
N GLY A 104 -9.56 -21.15 -9.92
CA GLY A 104 -10.70 -21.37 -9.02
C GLY A 104 -11.70 -20.20 -8.97
N ILE A 105 -11.57 -19.23 -9.89
CA ILE A 105 -12.43 -18.05 -9.95
C ILE A 105 -13.55 -18.31 -10.96
N GLU A 106 -14.81 -18.31 -10.50
CA GLU A 106 -15.96 -18.34 -11.40
C GLU A 106 -16.09 -17.01 -12.15
N GLY A 107 -16.13 -17.09 -13.48
CA GLY A 107 -16.42 -15.95 -14.36
C GLY A 107 -17.92 -15.75 -14.57
N THR A 108 -18.31 -15.03 -15.62
CA THR A 108 -19.73 -14.77 -15.92
C THR A 108 -20.48 -15.96 -16.52
N GLY A 109 -19.78 -17.00 -16.97
CA GLY A 109 -20.32 -18.13 -17.73
C GLY A 109 -20.84 -17.78 -19.14
N LYS A 110 -20.78 -16.50 -19.54
CA LYS A 110 -21.38 -15.99 -20.78
C LYS A 110 -20.32 -15.69 -21.85
N LEU A 111 -20.74 -15.76 -23.12
CA LEU A 111 -19.90 -15.47 -24.29
C LEU A 111 -19.86 -13.98 -24.69
N ASN A 112 -20.71 -13.13 -24.10
CA ASN A 112 -20.72 -11.68 -24.38
C ASN A 112 -19.77 -10.92 -23.44
N ALA A 113 -18.86 -10.13 -23.99
CA ALA A 113 -17.85 -9.40 -23.22
C ALA A 113 -18.44 -8.44 -22.16
N ARG A 114 -19.58 -7.79 -22.46
CA ARG A 114 -20.22 -6.87 -21.52
C ARG A 114 -20.83 -7.52 -20.28
N SER A 115 -21.00 -8.84 -20.25
CA SER A 115 -21.39 -9.54 -19.01
C SER A 115 -20.41 -9.27 -17.87
N PHE A 116 -19.13 -9.03 -18.19
CA PHE A 116 -18.11 -8.72 -17.21
C PHE A 116 -18.29 -7.34 -16.56
N LEU A 117 -19.11 -6.42 -17.10
CA LEU A 117 -19.46 -5.17 -16.38
C LEU A 117 -20.19 -5.42 -15.05
N SER A 118 -20.71 -6.63 -14.84
CA SER A 118 -21.32 -7.09 -13.59
C SER A 118 -20.44 -8.10 -12.82
N PHE A 119 -19.24 -8.42 -13.31
CA PHE A 119 -18.28 -9.29 -12.62
C PHE A 119 -17.59 -8.52 -11.48
N GLY A 120 -17.47 -9.15 -10.30
CA GLY A 120 -16.75 -8.60 -9.15
C GLY A 120 -17.19 -7.18 -8.78
N MET A 121 -16.23 -6.29 -8.48
CA MET A 121 -16.45 -4.88 -8.14
C MET A 121 -15.89 -3.92 -9.20
N PRO A 122 -16.51 -2.75 -9.43
CA PRO A 122 -15.90 -1.70 -10.22
C PRO A 122 -14.64 -1.16 -9.53
N THR A 123 -13.67 -0.71 -10.32
CA THR A 123 -12.49 0.03 -9.83
C THR A 123 -12.07 1.08 -10.84
N ASP A 124 -11.59 2.23 -10.37
CA ASP A 124 -10.91 3.24 -11.19
C ASP A 124 -9.38 3.13 -11.09
N ASN A 125 -8.88 2.25 -10.22
CA ASN A 125 -7.46 1.96 -10.00
C ASN A 125 -7.19 0.47 -10.29
N PRO A 126 -7.12 0.07 -11.57
CA PRO A 126 -6.90 -1.33 -11.96
C PRO A 126 -5.45 -1.78 -11.70
N ARG A 127 -5.28 -3.04 -11.30
CA ARG A 127 -4.00 -3.71 -11.11
C ARG A 127 -3.82 -4.82 -12.16
N PRO A 128 -2.58 -5.21 -12.54
CA PRO A 128 -2.37 -6.29 -13.48
C PRO A 128 -3.10 -7.57 -13.06
N GLY A 129 -3.94 -8.11 -13.96
CA GLY A 129 -4.85 -9.23 -13.67
C GLY A 129 -6.31 -8.84 -13.40
N ASP A 130 -6.64 -7.56 -13.13
CA ASP A 130 -8.03 -7.09 -13.12
C ASP A 130 -8.64 -7.14 -14.53
N ILE A 131 -9.97 -7.21 -14.65
CA ILE A 131 -10.64 -7.34 -15.95
C ILE A 131 -10.88 -5.97 -16.57
N VAL A 132 -10.50 -5.82 -17.83
CA VAL A 132 -10.87 -4.67 -18.67
C VAL A 132 -12.06 -5.05 -19.54
N VAL A 133 -13.13 -4.25 -19.51
CA VAL A 133 -14.22 -4.37 -20.48
C VAL A 133 -14.17 -3.18 -21.44
N LEU A 134 -14.10 -3.49 -22.74
CA LEU A 134 -13.90 -2.53 -23.82
C LEU A 134 -15.08 -2.53 -24.80
N LYS A 135 -15.30 -1.38 -25.42
CA LYS A 135 -16.29 -1.13 -26.46
C LYS A 135 -15.85 -1.78 -27.77
N ARG A 136 -16.72 -2.62 -28.34
CA ARG A 136 -16.57 -3.21 -29.68
C ARG A 136 -17.95 -3.60 -30.19
N GLY A 137 -18.33 -3.15 -31.39
CA GLY A 137 -19.67 -3.37 -31.92
C GLY A 137 -20.78 -2.65 -31.13
N THR A 138 -22.01 -3.16 -31.22
CA THR A 138 -23.22 -2.56 -30.64
C THR A 138 -23.95 -3.52 -29.68
N GLY A 139 -24.84 -2.98 -28.83
CA GLY A 139 -25.60 -3.77 -27.86
C GLY A 139 -24.70 -4.42 -26.80
N GLU A 140 -24.87 -5.72 -26.56
CA GLU A 140 -24.09 -6.49 -25.58
C GLU A 140 -22.67 -6.88 -26.06
N GLN A 141 -22.31 -6.53 -27.28
CA GLN A 141 -20.98 -6.79 -27.84
C GLN A 141 -19.90 -5.94 -27.17
N GLY A 142 -18.68 -6.46 -27.13
CA GLY A 142 -17.52 -5.77 -26.57
C GLY A 142 -16.25 -6.58 -26.76
N HIS A 143 -15.19 -6.16 -26.09
CA HIS A 143 -13.98 -6.96 -25.90
C HIS A 143 -13.67 -7.05 -24.41
N VAL A 144 -13.03 -8.14 -23.99
CA VAL A 144 -12.69 -8.40 -22.59
C VAL A 144 -11.35 -9.13 -22.49
N GLY A 145 -10.55 -8.75 -21.50
CA GLY A 145 -9.26 -9.34 -21.20
C GLY A 145 -8.73 -8.86 -19.85
N PHE A 146 -7.51 -9.25 -19.51
CA PHE A 146 -6.87 -8.88 -18.26
C PHE A 146 -5.98 -7.64 -18.46
N PHE A 147 -6.10 -6.68 -17.55
CA PHE A 147 -5.28 -5.48 -17.48
C PHE A 147 -3.82 -5.86 -17.22
N GLN A 148 -2.90 -5.08 -17.78
CA GLN A 148 -1.46 -5.29 -17.62
C GLN A 148 -0.69 -3.99 -17.31
N GLY A 149 -1.39 -2.85 -17.29
CA GLY A 149 -0.80 -1.51 -17.13
C GLY A 149 -1.31 -0.54 -18.20
N PHE A 150 -0.78 0.68 -18.15
CA PHE A 150 -0.92 1.67 -19.22
C PHE A 150 0.37 1.76 -20.03
N ASP A 151 0.29 2.19 -21.29
CA ASP A 151 1.47 2.63 -22.06
C ASP A 151 1.82 4.10 -21.74
N GLY A 152 2.94 4.59 -22.29
CA GLY A 152 3.40 5.98 -22.09
C GLY A 152 2.45 7.06 -22.65
N ASN A 153 1.41 6.68 -23.39
CA ASN A 153 0.38 7.57 -23.94
C ASN A 153 -0.96 7.44 -23.20
N GLY A 154 -1.03 6.66 -22.11
CA GLY A 154 -2.26 6.41 -21.35
C GLY A 154 -3.21 5.38 -21.99
N ASN A 155 -2.78 4.65 -23.02
CA ASN A 155 -3.58 3.56 -23.57
C ASN A 155 -3.53 2.32 -22.66
N ILE A 156 -4.59 1.52 -22.69
CA ILE A 156 -4.78 0.37 -21.83
C ILE A 156 -4.08 -0.85 -22.44
N LYS A 157 -3.12 -1.45 -21.71
CA LYS A 157 -2.49 -2.73 -22.09
C LYS A 157 -3.35 -3.89 -21.60
N VAL A 158 -3.72 -4.78 -22.51
CA VAL A 158 -4.62 -5.91 -22.26
C VAL A 158 -4.06 -7.20 -22.81
N VAL A 159 -3.94 -8.23 -21.95
CA VAL A 159 -3.67 -9.61 -22.36
C VAL A 159 -4.98 -10.39 -22.42
N GLY A 160 -5.24 -11.07 -23.54
CA GLY A 160 -6.52 -11.74 -23.76
C GLY A 160 -6.55 -12.63 -24.99
N GLY A 161 -7.57 -13.49 -25.03
CA GLY A 161 -7.90 -14.34 -26.18
C GLY A 161 -8.69 -13.59 -27.24
N ASN A 162 -8.71 -14.13 -28.47
CA ASN A 162 -9.32 -13.53 -29.65
C ASN A 162 -8.82 -12.09 -29.97
N GLN A 163 -7.59 -11.76 -29.56
CA GLN A 163 -6.92 -10.51 -29.94
C GLN A 163 -6.18 -10.79 -31.25
N SER A 164 -6.69 -10.24 -32.36
CA SER A 164 -6.26 -10.61 -33.72
C SER A 164 -6.22 -12.15 -33.92
N ASN A 165 -7.29 -12.85 -33.53
CA ASN A 165 -7.45 -14.29 -33.70
C ASN A 165 -6.45 -15.14 -32.87
N SER A 166 -5.84 -14.53 -31.85
CA SER A 166 -4.80 -15.15 -31.01
C SER A 166 -4.92 -14.79 -29.53
N VAL A 167 -4.21 -15.52 -28.67
CA VAL A 167 -3.87 -15.08 -27.31
C VAL A 167 -2.60 -14.24 -27.39
N LYS A 168 -2.68 -12.95 -27.02
CA LYS A 168 -1.52 -12.05 -26.99
C LYS A 168 -1.76 -10.86 -26.06
N GLU A 169 -0.73 -10.02 -25.89
CA GLU A 169 -0.86 -8.64 -25.42
C GLU A 169 -1.34 -7.73 -26.56
N SER A 170 -2.15 -6.71 -26.26
CA SER A 170 -2.59 -5.67 -27.19
C SER A 170 -2.93 -4.38 -26.46
N THR A 171 -2.76 -3.25 -27.13
CA THR A 171 -3.01 -1.91 -26.58
C THR A 171 -4.32 -1.35 -27.14
N TYR A 172 -5.15 -0.76 -26.28
CA TYR A 172 -6.48 -0.21 -26.61
C TYR A 172 -6.62 1.22 -26.11
N SER A 173 -7.36 2.07 -26.84
CA SER A 173 -7.58 3.45 -26.41
C SER A 173 -8.36 3.51 -25.09
N ALA A 174 -8.00 4.44 -24.20
CA ALA A 174 -8.79 4.71 -22.99
C ALA A 174 -10.24 5.10 -23.32
N ASN A 175 -10.49 5.70 -24.50
CA ASN A 175 -11.83 6.05 -24.99
C ASN A 175 -12.73 4.83 -25.28
N ASP A 176 -12.14 3.64 -25.43
CA ASP A 176 -12.88 2.39 -25.61
C ASP A 176 -13.25 1.72 -24.28
N LEU A 177 -12.81 2.26 -23.13
CA LEU A 177 -13.14 1.71 -21.82
C LEU A 177 -14.65 1.79 -21.51
N LEU A 178 -15.24 0.64 -21.17
CA LEU A 178 -16.58 0.56 -20.58
C LEU A 178 -16.54 0.37 -19.06
N GLY A 179 -15.42 -0.13 -18.53
CA GLY A 179 -15.13 -0.18 -17.10
C GLY A 179 -14.04 -1.20 -16.76
N PHE A 180 -13.27 -0.92 -15.70
CA PHE A 180 -12.42 -1.93 -15.06
C PHE A 180 -13.17 -2.63 -13.95
N ARG A 181 -12.94 -3.93 -13.83
CA ARG A 181 -13.66 -4.84 -12.95
C ARG A 181 -12.65 -5.73 -12.24
N THR A 182 -12.39 -5.42 -10.98
CA THR A 182 -11.64 -6.34 -10.12
C THR A 182 -12.59 -7.42 -9.60
N ALA A 183 -12.11 -8.60 -9.21
CA ALA A 183 -12.97 -9.64 -8.62
C ALA A 183 -13.62 -9.20 -7.28
N GLY A 184 -13.13 -8.09 -6.71
CA GLY A 184 -13.46 -7.52 -5.42
C GLY A 184 -12.18 -7.00 -4.78
N GLY A 185 -12.23 -5.94 -3.96
CA GLY A 185 -11.04 -5.43 -3.27
C GLY A 185 -11.40 -4.77 -1.94
N VAL A 186 -10.53 -4.77 -0.91
CA VAL A 186 -9.28 -5.53 -0.64
C VAL A 186 -9.10 -5.55 0.90
N ASN A 187 -8.13 -6.19 1.55
CA ASN A 187 -6.99 -7.06 1.28
C ASN A 187 -7.27 -8.40 2.04
N GLU A 188 -6.38 -9.35 2.37
CA GLU A 188 -4.91 -9.52 2.36
C GLU A 188 -4.40 -9.90 0.95
N ASN A 189 -4.48 -8.95 0.00
CA ASN A 189 -4.30 -9.23 -1.43
C ASN A 189 -5.19 -10.38 -1.95
N THR A 190 -6.42 -10.45 -1.42
CA THR A 190 -7.49 -11.46 -1.61
C THR A 190 -7.20 -12.83 -0.99
N ALA A 191 -7.22 -12.88 0.36
CA ALA A 191 -7.32 -14.08 1.22
C ALA A 191 -6.89 -15.38 0.54
N SER A 192 -5.57 -15.57 0.46
CA SER A 192 -4.89 -16.40 -0.56
C SER A 192 -5.60 -17.73 -0.86
N LEU A 193 -6.17 -17.84 -2.06
CA LEU A 193 -6.74 -19.06 -2.64
C LEU A 193 -5.79 -20.26 -2.48
N PRO A 194 -6.26 -21.36 -1.88
CA PRO A 194 -6.74 -22.45 -2.74
C PRO A 194 -8.26 -22.71 -2.77
N ASN A 195 -9.10 -22.05 -1.94
CA ASN A 195 -10.57 -22.17 -2.03
C ASN A 195 -11.32 -20.93 -1.48
N TYR A 196 -11.28 -19.83 -2.25
CA TYR A 196 -12.11 -18.63 -2.10
C TYR A 196 -13.03 -18.54 -3.31
N SER A 197 -14.15 -19.28 -3.30
CA SER A 197 -14.99 -19.39 -4.51
C SER A 197 -15.83 -18.13 -4.73
N PRO A 198 -15.85 -17.54 -5.95
CA PRO A 198 -16.82 -16.49 -6.29
C PRO A 198 -18.26 -17.02 -6.34
N GLN A 199 -18.40 -18.34 -6.49
CA GLN A 199 -19.60 -19.13 -6.19
C GLN A 199 -20.09 -18.96 -4.75
N GLY A 200 -19.28 -18.41 -3.84
CA GLY A 200 -19.71 -17.99 -2.52
C GLY A 200 -20.43 -16.65 -2.56
N ILE A 201 -19.77 -15.56 -2.97
CA ILE A 201 -20.33 -14.20 -2.84
C ILE A 201 -21.44 -13.91 -3.88
N ALA A 202 -21.29 -14.37 -5.13
CA ALA A 202 -22.35 -14.21 -6.12
C ALA A 202 -23.60 -15.04 -5.76
N HIS A 203 -23.40 -16.26 -5.26
CA HIS A 203 -24.47 -17.08 -4.69
C HIS A 203 -25.06 -16.42 -3.44
N ILE A 204 -24.25 -15.83 -2.55
CA ILE A 204 -24.74 -15.10 -1.38
C ILE A 204 -25.70 -13.99 -1.81
N TYR A 205 -25.35 -13.17 -2.80
CA TYR A 205 -26.26 -12.13 -3.29
C TYR A 205 -27.48 -12.69 -4.05
N ASP A 206 -27.34 -13.77 -4.82
CA ASP A 206 -28.46 -14.48 -5.49
C ASP A 206 -29.43 -15.13 -4.48
N GLN A 207 -28.92 -15.73 -3.40
CA GLN A 207 -29.70 -16.28 -2.29
C GLN A 207 -30.31 -15.17 -1.43
N LEU A 208 -29.60 -14.09 -1.13
CA LEU A 208 -30.18 -12.89 -0.49
C LEU A 208 -31.35 -12.35 -1.32
N ASN A 209 -31.22 -12.29 -2.65
CA ASN A 209 -32.31 -11.87 -3.53
C ASN A 209 -33.52 -12.84 -3.53
N LYS A 210 -33.33 -14.11 -3.11
CA LYS A 210 -34.42 -15.09 -2.90
C LYS A 210 -35.12 -14.94 -1.54
N ILE A 211 -34.59 -14.13 -0.61
CA ILE A 211 -35.31 -13.75 0.62
C ILE A 211 -36.36 -12.70 0.24
N THR A 212 -37.64 -13.08 0.25
CA THR A 212 -38.73 -12.23 -0.26
C THR A 212 -38.98 -10.97 0.57
N ASP A 213 -38.88 -11.05 1.90
CA ASP A 213 -39.06 -9.91 2.82
C ASP A 213 -37.84 -8.94 2.74
N PRO A 214 -38.03 -7.66 2.37
CA PRO A 214 -36.94 -6.68 2.30
C PRO A 214 -36.24 -6.42 3.65
N GLU A 215 -36.96 -6.48 4.78
CA GLU A 215 -36.37 -6.27 6.11
C GLU A 215 -35.49 -7.47 6.50
N GLU A 216 -35.94 -8.69 6.19
CA GLU A 216 -35.17 -9.92 6.44
C GLU A 216 -33.93 -10.01 5.53
N ARG A 217 -34.06 -9.60 4.26
CA ARG A 217 -32.96 -9.53 3.30
C ARG A 217 -31.86 -8.58 3.76
N GLU A 218 -32.23 -7.36 4.15
CA GLU A 218 -31.28 -6.34 4.60
C GLU A 218 -30.64 -6.70 5.95
N ALA A 219 -31.39 -7.32 6.87
CA ALA A 219 -30.84 -7.84 8.12
C ALA A 219 -29.84 -8.98 7.87
N THR A 220 -30.16 -9.91 6.97
CA THR A 220 -29.27 -11.02 6.59
C THR A 220 -28.01 -10.52 5.89
N ARG A 221 -28.14 -9.56 4.96
CA ARG A 221 -26.99 -8.93 4.30
C ARG A 221 -26.02 -8.31 5.32
N LYS A 222 -26.53 -7.52 6.26
CA LYS A 222 -25.72 -6.92 7.34
C LYS A 222 -25.01 -7.95 8.22
N ALA A 223 -25.67 -9.07 8.52
CA ALA A 223 -25.07 -10.15 9.30
C ALA A 223 -23.93 -10.86 8.54
N VAL A 224 -24.12 -11.15 7.24
CA VAL A 224 -23.08 -11.70 6.36
C VAL A 224 -21.90 -10.73 6.23
N ASP A 225 -22.14 -9.46 5.91
CA ASP A 225 -21.11 -8.43 5.76
C ASP A 225 -20.29 -8.28 7.06
N ALA A 226 -20.94 -8.32 8.22
CA ALA A 226 -20.28 -8.28 9.53
C ALA A 226 -19.41 -9.52 9.79
N GLN A 227 -19.88 -10.72 9.46
CA GLN A 227 -19.12 -11.95 9.70
C GLN A 227 -17.94 -12.12 8.73
N LEU A 228 -18.08 -11.67 7.48
CA LEU A 228 -16.96 -11.55 6.53
C LEU A 228 -15.92 -10.53 7.02
N THR A 229 -16.36 -9.38 7.51
CA THR A 229 -15.48 -8.35 8.11
C THR A 229 -14.74 -8.90 9.34
N GLN A 230 -15.41 -9.68 10.20
CA GLN A 230 -14.78 -10.30 11.36
C GLN A 230 -13.73 -11.34 10.95
N ARG A 231 -14.02 -12.20 9.97
CA ARG A 231 -13.03 -13.16 9.43
C ARG A 231 -11.82 -12.43 8.82
N LYS A 232 -12.04 -11.37 8.05
CA LYS A 232 -10.94 -10.54 7.51
C LYS A 232 -10.04 -10.00 8.63
N LYS A 233 -10.61 -9.39 9.67
CA LYS A 233 -9.84 -8.85 10.80
C LYS A 233 -8.97 -9.91 11.50
N LEU A 234 -9.44 -11.16 11.59
CA LEU A 234 -8.66 -12.26 12.16
C LEU A 234 -7.49 -12.66 11.24
N MET A 235 -7.69 -12.67 9.92
CA MET A 235 -6.63 -12.96 8.94
C MET A 235 -5.59 -11.83 8.89
N ASP A 236 -6.02 -10.56 8.83
CA ASP A 236 -5.12 -9.40 8.88
C ASP A 236 -4.26 -9.42 10.16
N ALA A 237 -4.86 -9.69 11.33
CA ALA A 237 -4.14 -9.81 12.60
C ALA A 237 -3.17 -11.02 12.62
N GLN A 238 -3.55 -12.15 12.04
CA GLN A 238 -2.64 -13.30 11.85
C GLN A 238 -1.45 -12.92 10.95
N LYS A 239 -1.69 -12.16 9.88
CA LYS A 239 -0.64 -11.69 8.98
C LYS A 239 0.32 -10.74 9.68
N GLU A 240 -0.18 -9.76 10.44
CA GLU A 240 0.64 -8.85 11.24
C GLU A 240 1.47 -9.60 12.28
N GLN A 241 0.89 -10.61 12.94
CA GLN A 241 1.62 -11.47 13.87
C GLN A 241 2.76 -12.24 13.17
N VAL A 242 2.50 -12.79 11.98
CA VAL A 242 3.51 -13.49 11.17
C VAL A 242 4.61 -12.55 10.67
N GLN A 243 4.26 -11.34 10.23
CA GLN A 243 5.21 -10.29 9.83
C GLN A 243 6.13 -9.90 11.00
N SER A 244 5.56 -9.58 12.15
CA SER A 244 6.30 -9.24 13.37
C SER A 244 7.19 -10.39 13.88
N TRP A 245 6.69 -11.64 13.81
CA TRP A 245 7.49 -12.82 14.11
C TRP A 245 8.70 -12.94 13.16
N ALA A 246 8.49 -12.75 11.86
CA ALA A 246 9.55 -12.87 10.86
C ALA A 246 10.64 -11.79 11.01
N GLU A 247 10.27 -10.54 11.32
CA GLU A 247 11.24 -9.50 11.71
C GLU A 247 12.05 -9.93 12.94
N THR A 248 11.37 -10.47 13.96
CA THR A 248 12.02 -10.93 15.20
C THR A 248 13.01 -12.08 14.94
N GLN A 249 12.69 -13.01 14.02
CA GLN A 249 13.62 -14.07 13.64
C GLN A 249 14.86 -13.50 12.93
N VAL A 250 14.68 -12.56 12.00
CA VAL A 250 15.80 -11.91 11.29
C VAL A 250 16.67 -11.07 12.24
N ILE A 251 16.08 -10.36 13.20
CA ILE A 251 16.82 -9.58 14.20
C ILE A 251 17.64 -10.50 15.12
N SER A 252 17.05 -11.61 15.57
CA SER A 252 17.71 -12.56 16.49
C SER A 252 18.74 -13.46 15.80
N ASN A 253 18.55 -13.77 14.51
CA ASN A 253 19.52 -14.51 13.69
C ASN A 253 19.57 -13.96 12.24
N PRO A 254 20.39 -12.93 11.98
CA PRO A 254 20.53 -12.34 10.64
C PRO A 254 21.11 -13.30 9.59
N THR A 255 21.61 -14.49 9.98
CA THR A 255 22.18 -15.51 9.08
C THR A 255 21.28 -16.75 8.93
N MET A 256 20.03 -16.71 9.42
CA MET A 256 19.08 -17.82 9.26
C MET A 256 18.79 -18.16 7.79
N ASP A 257 18.56 -19.43 7.48
CA ASP A 257 18.08 -19.83 6.15
C ASP A 257 16.57 -19.56 6.04
N LEU A 258 16.20 -18.50 5.32
CA LEU A 258 14.80 -18.12 5.09
C LEU A 258 13.99 -19.15 4.29
N THR A 259 14.63 -20.14 3.64
CA THR A 259 13.91 -21.26 3.00
C THR A 259 13.35 -22.27 4.00
N GLN A 260 13.91 -22.30 5.22
CA GLN A 260 13.53 -23.25 6.29
C GLN A 260 12.43 -22.71 7.23
N ILE A 261 11.93 -21.48 7.02
CA ILE A 261 10.82 -20.97 7.82
C ILE A 261 9.54 -21.76 7.50
N PRO A 262 8.59 -21.93 8.45
CA PRO A 262 7.41 -22.77 8.27
C PRO A 262 6.58 -22.41 7.02
N ILE A 263 6.03 -23.42 6.34
CA ILE A 263 5.32 -23.26 5.05
C ILE A 263 4.08 -22.37 5.19
N ASP A 264 3.36 -22.46 6.32
CA ASP A 264 2.25 -21.59 6.67
C ASP A 264 2.69 -20.12 6.79
N VAL A 265 3.84 -19.85 7.42
CA VAL A 265 4.45 -18.51 7.45
C VAL A 265 4.80 -18.02 6.04
N GLN A 266 5.42 -18.86 5.20
CA GLN A 266 5.74 -18.49 3.81
C GLN A 266 4.47 -18.16 3.01
N GLN A 267 3.37 -18.90 3.25
CA GLN A 267 2.07 -18.66 2.61
C GLN A 267 1.44 -17.34 3.08
N THR A 268 1.43 -17.07 4.39
CA THR A 268 0.88 -15.83 4.96
C THR A 268 1.67 -14.57 4.59
N LEU A 269 3.01 -14.65 4.50
CA LEU A 269 3.84 -13.55 3.98
C LEU A 269 3.66 -13.37 2.46
N GLY A 270 3.48 -14.47 1.74
CA GLY A 270 3.41 -14.49 0.28
C GLY A 270 4.72 -14.08 -0.40
N ALA A 271 4.73 -14.10 -1.74
CA ALA A 271 5.96 -13.85 -2.50
C ALA A 271 6.55 -12.45 -2.28
N SER A 272 5.72 -11.41 -2.14
CA SER A 272 6.19 -10.04 -1.88
C SER A 272 6.76 -9.90 -0.45
N GLY A 273 6.07 -10.46 0.55
CA GLY A 273 6.56 -10.45 1.93
C GLY A 273 7.88 -11.22 2.06
N MET A 274 8.04 -12.36 1.39
CA MET A 274 9.30 -13.09 1.35
C MET A 274 10.43 -12.28 0.71
N THR A 275 10.19 -11.59 -0.41
CA THR A 275 11.19 -10.70 -1.02
C THR A 275 11.61 -9.58 -0.07
N THR A 276 10.65 -8.92 0.60
CA THR A 276 10.99 -7.86 1.56
C THR A 276 11.74 -8.42 2.77
N LEU A 277 11.38 -9.61 3.27
CA LEU A 277 12.09 -10.27 4.37
C LEU A 277 13.55 -10.63 4.00
N MET A 278 13.79 -11.10 2.77
CA MET A 278 15.15 -11.35 2.24
C MET A 278 15.98 -10.06 2.16
N ASN A 279 15.42 -8.99 1.60
CA ASN A 279 16.09 -7.69 1.52
C ASN A 279 16.37 -7.11 2.91
N TYR A 280 15.41 -7.26 3.83
CA TYR A 280 15.54 -6.82 5.22
C TYR A 280 16.65 -7.58 5.93
N GLN A 281 16.69 -8.91 5.80
CA GLN A 281 17.76 -9.75 6.33
C GLN A 281 19.14 -9.32 5.84
N GLU A 282 19.31 -9.11 4.53
CA GLU A 282 20.60 -8.71 3.98
C GLU A 282 21.07 -7.36 4.55
N LYS A 283 20.16 -6.40 4.73
CA LYS A 283 20.47 -5.11 5.37
C LYS A 283 20.80 -5.26 6.85
N VAL A 284 20.05 -6.04 7.63
CA VAL A 284 20.39 -6.32 9.04
C VAL A 284 21.75 -7.02 9.15
N ARG A 285 22.05 -7.98 8.28
CA ARG A 285 23.31 -8.73 8.23
C ARG A 285 24.52 -7.85 7.90
N THR A 286 24.35 -6.81 7.08
CA THR A 286 25.45 -5.96 6.58
C THR A 286 25.58 -4.62 7.29
N GLN A 287 24.49 -4.07 7.84
CA GLN A 287 24.39 -2.71 8.38
C GLN A 287 23.76 -2.67 9.79
N GLY A 288 23.34 -3.80 10.36
CA GLY A 288 22.61 -3.88 11.63
C GLY A 288 21.13 -3.48 11.52
N GLN A 289 20.80 -2.55 10.63
CA GLN A 289 19.43 -2.17 10.25
C GLN A 289 19.41 -1.58 8.83
N PRO A 290 18.24 -1.48 8.17
CA PRO A 290 18.12 -0.74 6.91
C PRO A 290 18.45 0.74 7.09
N THR A 291 19.06 1.35 6.07
CA THR A 291 19.02 2.81 5.88
C THR A 291 17.65 3.23 5.35
N THR A 292 17.08 4.30 5.92
CA THR A 292 15.81 4.90 5.45
C THR A 292 15.90 5.44 4.02
N ASP A 293 14.97 5.00 3.17
CA ASP A 293 14.61 5.61 1.90
C ASP A 293 13.63 6.75 2.18
N TYR A 294 14.16 7.98 2.22
CA TYR A 294 13.37 9.17 2.52
C TYR A 294 12.27 9.48 1.52
N ARG A 295 12.32 8.96 0.28
CA ARG A 295 11.21 9.08 -0.67
C ARG A 295 10.04 8.19 -0.23
N VAL A 296 10.32 6.95 0.16
CA VAL A 296 9.31 6.03 0.71
C VAL A 296 8.71 6.58 2.00
N LEU A 297 9.53 7.12 2.90
CA LEU A 297 9.05 7.73 4.14
C LEU A 297 8.14 8.94 3.85
N TYR A 298 8.52 9.81 2.92
CA TYR A 298 7.70 10.94 2.47
C TYR A 298 6.37 10.51 1.84
N GLU A 299 6.38 9.50 0.97
CA GLU A 299 5.16 8.94 0.36
C GLU A 299 4.19 8.39 1.44
N LEU A 300 4.71 7.66 2.43
CA LEU A 300 3.93 7.12 3.53
C LEU A 300 3.39 8.23 4.45
N GLN A 301 4.19 9.25 4.71
CA GLN A 301 3.80 10.40 5.52
C GLN A 301 2.72 11.24 4.84
N THR A 302 2.83 11.47 3.53
CA THR A 302 1.81 12.12 2.71
C THR A 302 0.50 11.31 2.72
N GLN A 303 0.56 9.99 2.50
CA GLN A 303 -0.63 9.12 2.57
C GLN A 303 -1.33 9.19 3.94
N TYR A 304 -0.56 9.17 5.03
CA TYR A 304 -1.10 9.32 6.39
C TYR A 304 -1.72 10.70 6.61
N ALA A 305 -1.09 11.78 6.13
CA ALA A 305 -1.58 13.14 6.32
C ALA A 305 -2.85 13.44 5.51
N GLU A 306 -2.92 12.98 4.25
CA GLU A 306 -4.04 13.22 3.35
C GLU A 306 -5.24 12.30 3.64
N ASN A 307 -5.00 11.02 3.93
CA ASN A 307 -6.06 10.05 4.17
C ASN A 307 -5.67 8.98 5.21
N PRO A 308 -5.72 9.31 6.51
CA PRO A 308 -5.40 8.35 7.57
C PRO A 308 -6.22 7.05 7.48
N THR A 309 -7.50 7.15 7.08
CA THR A 309 -8.41 5.99 6.96
C THR A 309 -7.96 5.01 5.89
N ALA A 310 -7.44 5.49 4.75
CA ALA A 310 -6.84 4.63 3.74
C ALA A 310 -5.48 4.09 4.20
N PHE A 311 -4.63 4.95 4.78
CA PHE A 311 -3.32 4.57 5.30
C PHE A 311 -3.38 3.46 6.36
N ALA A 312 -4.43 3.48 7.21
CA ALA A 312 -4.71 2.42 8.19
C ALA A 312 -4.79 1.01 7.56
N GLN A 313 -5.17 0.90 6.28
CA GLN A 313 -5.34 -0.35 5.53
C GLN A 313 -4.10 -0.73 4.71
N THR A 314 -3.07 0.12 4.65
CA THR A 314 -1.83 -0.15 3.92
C THR A 314 -1.04 -1.28 4.59
N ASP A 315 -0.60 -2.25 3.78
CA ASP A 315 0.34 -3.28 4.20
C ASP A 315 1.74 -2.66 4.27
N LEU A 316 2.13 -2.18 5.45
CA LEU A 316 3.40 -1.48 5.63
C LEU A 316 4.62 -2.39 5.44
N PHE A 317 4.47 -3.71 5.64
CA PHE A 317 5.59 -4.64 5.65
C PHE A 317 6.36 -4.68 4.34
N GLN A 318 5.73 -4.36 3.21
CA GLN A 318 6.40 -4.23 1.91
C GLN A 318 7.53 -3.18 1.90
N TYR A 319 7.50 -2.22 2.83
CA TYR A 319 8.50 -1.17 3.01
C TYR A 319 9.49 -1.46 4.17
N ARG A 320 9.43 -2.65 4.80
CA ARG A 320 10.26 -2.96 5.97
C ARG A 320 11.76 -2.90 5.68
N ASP A 321 12.17 -3.28 4.47
CA ASP A 321 13.55 -3.16 4.00
C ASP A 321 13.96 -1.74 3.58
N LYS A 322 13.03 -0.77 3.62
CA LYS A 322 13.25 0.64 3.21
C LYS A 322 13.32 1.62 4.38
N LEU A 323 13.06 1.19 5.61
CA LEU A 323 12.98 2.06 6.77
C LEU A 323 13.90 1.53 7.88
N ASP A 324 14.64 2.44 8.51
CA ASP A 324 15.38 2.10 9.73
C ASP A 324 14.43 1.75 10.89
N ASN A 325 14.95 1.29 12.02
CA ASN A 325 14.09 0.83 13.11
C ASN A 325 13.26 1.96 13.76
N SER A 326 13.74 3.20 13.73
CA SER A 326 13.04 4.38 14.27
C SER A 326 11.90 4.81 13.35
N ASP A 327 12.19 4.97 12.05
CA ASP A 327 11.20 5.34 11.05
C ASP A 327 10.15 4.24 10.86
N TRP A 328 10.54 2.96 10.93
CA TRP A 328 9.62 1.84 10.97
C TRP A 328 8.65 1.92 12.15
N GLN A 329 9.16 2.22 13.35
CA GLN A 329 8.33 2.42 14.55
C GLN A 329 7.40 3.64 14.42
N ALA A 330 7.85 4.73 13.79
CA ALA A 330 7.02 5.90 13.54
C ALA A 330 5.86 5.59 12.58
N VAL A 331 6.15 5.00 11.42
CA VAL A 331 5.16 4.66 10.38
C VAL A 331 4.13 3.64 10.88
N THR A 332 4.58 2.60 11.61
CA THR A 332 3.66 1.63 12.24
C THR A 332 2.81 2.27 13.34
N GLY A 333 3.38 3.20 14.12
CA GLY A 333 2.65 4.01 15.10
C GLY A 333 1.57 4.92 14.49
N TRP A 334 1.82 5.51 13.31
CA TRP A 334 0.81 6.26 12.56
C TRP A 334 -0.35 5.37 12.12
N ARG A 335 -0.05 4.16 11.60
CA ARG A 335 -1.07 3.19 11.20
C ARG A 335 -1.92 2.75 12.40
N GLN A 336 -1.30 2.46 13.53
CA GLN A 336 -2.01 2.14 14.76
C GLN A 336 -2.89 3.30 15.25
N THR A 337 -2.41 4.54 15.16
CA THR A 337 -3.19 5.74 15.50
C THR A 337 -4.39 5.88 14.57
N ALA A 338 -4.23 5.70 13.25
CA ALA A 338 -5.31 5.75 12.29
C ALA A 338 -6.36 4.62 12.45
N LEU A 339 -5.94 3.45 12.95
CA LEU A 339 -6.84 2.33 13.29
C LEU A 339 -7.65 2.58 14.58
N THR A 340 -7.08 3.28 15.57
CA THR A 340 -7.67 3.43 16.92
C THR A 340 -8.33 4.77 17.20
N ASP A 341 -7.82 5.87 16.63
CA ASP A 341 -8.34 7.23 16.79
C ASP A 341 -8.17 8.03 15.49
N GLN A 342 -9.15 7.90 14.58
CA GLN A 342 -9.18 8.65 13.33
C GLN A 342 -9.19 10.17 13.53
N ARG A 343 -9.76 10.68 14.63
CA ARG A 343 -9.79 12.13 14.90
C ARG A 343 -8.39 12.63 15.20
N LYS A 344 -7.67 11.92 16.11
CA LYS A 344 -6.26 12.22 16.39
C LYS A 344 -5.41 12.08 15.14
N ALA A 345 -5.62 11.03 14.34
CA ALA A 345 -4.85 10.82 13.11
C ALA A 345 -5.03 11.95 12.09
N GLN A 346 -6.26 12.46 11.91
CA GLN A 346 -6.54 13.64 11.08
C GLN A 346 -5.91 14.92 11.65
N GLN A 347 -5.93 15.10 12.97
CA GLN A 347 -5.31 16.26 13.64
C GLN A 347 -3.78 16.24 13.51
N ASP A 348 -3.15 15.10 13.78
CA ASP A 348 -1.70 14.89 13.65
C ASP A 348 -1.26 15.05 12.18
N GLY A 349 -2.00 14.46 11.23
CA GLY A 349 -1.74 14.62 9.79
C GLY A 349 -1.84 16.07 9.30
N SER A 350 -2.86 16.80 9.77
CA SER A 350 -3.02 18.24 9.47
C SER A 350 -1.89 19.08 10.06
N LEU A 351 -1.43 18.75 11.28
CA LEU A 351 -0.32 19.43 11.95
C LEU A 351 0.99 19.28 11.15
N TYR A 352 1.36 18.04 10.80
CA TYR A 352 2.62 17.78 10.08
C TYR A 352 2.60 18.36 8.67
N SER A 353 1.51 18.17 7.91
CA SER A 353 1.37 18.77 6.57
C SER A 353 1.44 20.30 6.60
N GLY A 354 0.85 20.94 7.61
CA GLY A 354 0.97 22.38 7.84
C GLY A 354 2.41 22.82 8.11
N ALA A 355 3.13 22.10 8.98
CA ALA A 355 4.52 22.39 9.30
C ALA A 355 5.48 22.19 8.11
N PHE A 356 5.29 21.13 7.31
CA PHE A 356 6.12 20.91 6.11
C PHE A 356 5.88 21.99 5.05
N LYS A 357 4.62 22.34 4.82
CA LYS A 357 4.26 23.45 3.91
C LYS A 357 4.83 24.79 4.38
N GLN A 358 4.85 25.04 5.69
CA GLN A 358 5.51 26.23 6.26
C GLN A 358 7.03 26.19 6.03
N ALA A 359 7.65 25.01 6.12
CA ALA A 359 9.08 24.85 5.90
C ALA A 359 9.53 25.00 4.44
N GLU A 360 8.66 24.78 3.45
CA GLU A 360 8.99 24.88 2.01
C GLU A 360 9.72 26.19 1.67
N GLN A 361 9.25 27.34 2.19
CA GLN A 361 9.88 28.63 1.92
C GLN A 361 11.30 28.69 2.50
N ALA A 362 11.50 28.20 3.73
CA ALA A 362 12.81 28.21 4.39
C ALA A 362 13.79 27.23 3.70
N LEU A 363 13.32 26.05 3.32
CA LEU A 363 14.07 25.05 2.53
C LEU A 363 14.50 25.62 1.17
N ASN A 364 13.58 26.25 0.45
CA ASN A 364 13.87 26.93 -0.82
C ASN A 364 14.93 28.04 -0.64
N SER A 365 14.84 28.84 0.42
CA SER A 365 15.84 29.87 0.75
C SER A 365 17.21 29.29 1.14
N ALA A 366 17.24 28.11 1.77
CA ALA A 366 18.45 27.35 2.08
C ALA A 366 19.02 26.58 0.88
N GLY A 367 18.43 26.69 -0.31
CA GLY A 367 18.84 25.96 -1.52
C GLY A 367 18.46 24.47 -1.51
N ILE A 368 17.61 24.02 -0.59
CA ILE A 368 17.13 22.65 -0.46
C ILE A 368 15.81 22.53 -1.22
N THR A 369 15.89 22.35 -2.54
CA THR A 369 14.71 22.27 -3.40
C THR A 369 14.95 21.39 -4.61
N THR A 370 13.90 20.71 -5.09
CA THR A 370 13.92 20.03 -6.40
C THR A 370 13.59 20.98 -7.55
N THR A 371 13.12 22.20 -7.25
CA THR A 371 12.75 23.23 -8.23
C THR A 371 13.97 23.65 -9.05
N GLY A 372 13.84 23.61 -10.38
CA GLY A 372 14.92 23.96 -11.30
C GLY A 372 15.95 22.84 -11.58
N ILE A 373 15.90 21.72 -10.84
CA ILE A 373 16.70 20.54 -11.19
C ILE A 373 16.10 19.89 -12.44
N LYS A 374 16.86 19.90 -13.53
CA LYS A 374 16.42 19.33 -14.82
C LYS A 374 16.09 17.84 -14.72
N SER A 375 15.14 17.37 -15.52
CA SER A 375 14.69 15.97 -15.51
C SER A 375 15.78 14.95 -15.81
N GLU A 376 16.79 15.31 -16.62
CA GLU A 376 17.93 14.44 -16.90
C GLU A 376 18.91 14.28 -15.72
N LYS A 377 18.84 15.15 -14.69
CA LYS A 377 19.68 15.08 -13.48
C LYS A 377 18.99 14.27 -12.38
N THR A 378 18.79 12.99 -12.63
CA THR A 378 18.08 12.08 -11.71
C THR A 378 18.78 11.91 -10.36
N GLU A 379 20.10 11.86 -10.33
CA GLU A 379 20.89 11.72 -9.09
C GLU A 379 20.83 12.99 -8.22
N ASP A 380 21.10 14.18 -8.77
CA ASP A 380 20.97 15.46 -8.05
C ASP A 380 19.56 15.64 -7.48
N ARG A 381 18.52 15.26 -8.24
CA ARG A 381 17.13 15.31 -7.78
C ARG A 381 16.90 14.34 -6.62
N ALA A 382 17.35 13.10 -6.74
CA ALA A 382 17.20 12.09 -5.70
C ALA A 382 18.00 12.42 -4.42
N GLU A 383 19.11 13.16 -4.52
CA GLU A 383 19.80 13.73 -3.35
C GLU A 383 18.95 14.81 -2.68
N MET A 384 18.40 15.77 -3.43
CA MET A 384 17.55 16.81 -2.83
C MET A 384 16.24 16.26 -2.26
N GLU A 385 15.60 15.28 -2.90
CA GLU A 385 14.45 14.55 -2.34
C GLU A 385 14.81 13.88 -1.00
N ARG A 386 16.00 13.26 -0.90
CA ARG A 386 16.50 12.69 0.37
C ARG A 386 16.75 13.75 1.44
N ARG A 387 17.32 14.91 1.09
CA ARG A 387 17.54 16.02 2.04
C ARG A 387 16.22 16.61 2.55
N ILE A 388 15.24 16.80 1.67
CA ILE A 388 13.89 17.29 2.04
C ILE A 388 13.19 16.30 2.98
N GLY A 389 13.15 15.01 2.62
CA GLY A 389 12.50 13.99 3.46
C GLY A 389 13.18 13.81 4.82
N ARG A 390 14.51 13.94 4.89
CA ARG A 390 15.24 13.97 6.17
C ARG A 390 14.83 15.17 7.03
N PHE A 391 14.83 16.38 6.45
CA PHE A 391 14.40 17.58 7.17
C PHE A 391 12.97 17.43 7.72
N GLN A 392 12.03 16.91 6.92
CA GLN A 392 10.64 16.68 7.35
C GLN A 392 10.55 15.66 8.49
N SER A 393 11.41 14.65 8.48
CA SER A 393 11.50 13.64 9.55
C SER A 393 11.99 14.27 10.87
N GLU A 394 13.07 15.05 10.82
CA GLU A 394 13.60 15.77 11.98
C GLU A 394 12.62 16.84 12.51
N LEU A 395 11.94 17.58 11.62
CA LEU A 395 10.92 18.55 12.02
C LEU A 395 9.73 17.88 12.71
N LYS A 396 9.31 16.71 12.24
CA LYS A 396 8.29 15.91 12.94
C LYS A 396 8.77 15.51 14.34
N LEU A 397 10.00 15.00 14.48
CA LEU A 397 10.55 14.64 15.80
C LEU A 397 10.58 15.83 16.75
N ARG A 398 11.01 17.01 16.27
CA ARG A 398 10.98 18.26 17.03
C ARG A 398 9.56 18.70 17.43
N ILE A 399 8.57 18.51 16.58
CA ILE A 399 7.16 18.77 16.91
C ILE A 399 6.65 17.77 17.96
N ASP A 400 7.02 16.49 17.88
CA ASP A 400 6.63 15.48 18.87
C ASP A 400 7.29 15.74 20.24
N ASP A 401 8.58 16.10 20.28
CA ASP A 401 9.28 16.52 21.50
C ASP A 401 8.63 17.79 22.10
N PHE A 402 8.37 18.81 21.27
CA PHE A 402 7.66 20.02 21.70
C PHE A 402 6.30 19.67 22.33
N ARG A 403 5.51 18.80 21.69
CA ARG A 403 4.21 18.37 22.21
C ARG A 403 4.35 17.62 23.54
N LYS A 404 5.32 16.73 23.65
CA LYS A 404 5.61 15.96 24.87
C LYS A 404 5.91 16.89 26.05
N ASP A 405 6.72 17.92 25.82
CA ASP A 405 7.10 18.90 26.84
C ASP A 405 5.98 19.91 27.13
N ASN A 406 5.09 20.17 26.17
CA ASN A 406 3.96 21.11 26.27
C ASN A 406 2.59 20.43 26.49
N ALA A 407 2.56 19.31 27.22
CA ALA A 407 1.33 18.60 27.62
C ALA A 407 0.39 18.23 26.45
N GLY A 408 0.97 17.83 25.32
CA GLY A 408 0.31 17.41 24.09
C GLY A 408 -0.06 18.55 23.13
N LYS A 409 0.12 19.81 23.52
CA LYS A 409 -0.23 20.98 22.68
C LYS A 409 0.66 21.05 21.44
N ALA A 410 0.04 21.23 20.29
CA ALA A 410 0.75 21.52 19.04
C ALA A 410 1.42 22.91 19.11
N PRO A 411 2.60 23.09 18.48
CA PRO A 411 3.24 24.40 18.36
C PRO A 411 2.37 25.35 17.52
N SER A 412 2.41 26.64 17.86
CA SER A 412 1.87 27.71 17.03
C SER A 412 2.70 27.88 15.75
N PHE A 413 2.22 28.74 14.83
CA PHE A 413 2.98 29.12 13.62
C PHE A 413 4.38 29.68 13.94
N SER A 414 4.50 30.48 15.00
CA SER A 414 5.77 31.10 15.41
C SER A 414 6.73 30.05 16.02
N GLU A 415 6.22 29.17 16.87
CA GLU A 415 7.01 28.08 17.46
C GLU A 415 7.46 27.08 16.38
N THR A 416 6.57 26.75 15.44
CA THR A 416 6.90 25.91 14.26
C THR A 416 8.01 26.56 13.42
N GLN A 417 7.95 27.88 13.22
CA GLN A 417 9.02 28.60 12.52
C GLN A 417 10.36 28.53 13.26
N ASN A 418 10.35 28.59 14.59
CA ASN A 418 11.57 28.47 15.38
C ASN A 418 12.19 27.07 15.26
N LEU A 419 11.37 26.00 15.29
CA LEU A 419 11.84 24.62 15.05
C LEU A 419 12.42 24.45 13.65
N ILE A 420 11.79 25.04 12.62
CA ILE A 420 12.30 25.07 11.25
C ILE A 420 13.66 25.79 11.18
N ASN A 421 13.77 26.95 11.81
CA ASN A 421 15.00 27.76 11.81
C ASN A 421 16.14 27.08 12.56
N GLU A 422 15.87 26.41 13.69
CA GLU A 422 16.85 25.60 14.45
C GLU A 422 17.44 24.49 13.58
N LEU A 423 16.58 23.73 12.89
CA LEU A 423 17.00 22.64 12.01
C LEU A 423 17.82 23.11 10.80
N LEU A 424 17.60 24.36 10.35
CA LEU A 424 18.36 25.03 9.29
C LEU A 424 19.55 25.86 9.79
N LEU A 425 19.98 25.67 11.04
CA LEU A 425 21.26 26.24 11.49
C LEU A 425 22.43 25.58 10.73
N PRO A 426 23.36 26.38 10.17
CA PRO A 426 24.51 25.85 9.45
C PRO A 426 25.46 25.13 10.42
N VAL A 427 25.96 23.96 10.01
CA VAL A 427 26.93 23.17 10.77
C VAL A 427 28.17 22.85 9.94
N VAL A 428 29.28 22.66 10.65
CA VAL A 428 30.55 22.17 10.11
C VAL A 428 30.85 20.83 10.77
N PHE A 429 31.10 19.79 9.96
CA PHE A 429 31.56 18.49 10.47
C PHE A 429 33.07 18.52 10.62
N GLN A 430 33.56 18.14 11.81
CA GLN A 430 34.98 18.04 12.14
C GLN A 430 35.41 16.58 12.04
N LYS A 431 36.21 16.25 11.03
CA LYS A 431 36.76 14.90 10.82
C LYS A 431 38.21 14.81 11.31
N PRO A 432 38.66 13.65 11.82
CA PRO A 432 40.08 13.41 12.12
C PRO A 432 40.94 13.54 10.85
N GLY A 433 41.99 14.36 10.89
CA GLY A 433 42.90 14.55 9.77
C GLY A 433 43.81 13.34 9.54
N LEU A 434 44.07 13.02 8.26
CA LEU A 434 44.85 11.86 7.82
C LEU A 434 46.32 11.81 8.29
N ILE A 435 46.87 12.91 8.80
CA ILE A 435 48.28 12.99 9.24
C ILE A 435 48.38 13.74 10.58
N TRP A 436 47.84 14.96 10.67
CA TRP A 436 47.68 15.74 11.92
C TRP A 436 46.48 16.70 11.79
N GLY A 437 45.86 17.07 12.90
CA GLY A 437 44.77 18.07 12.96
C GLY A 437 43.37 17.54 12.65
N THR A 438 42.42 18.45 12.46
CA THR A 438 41.04 18.19 12.03
C THR A 438 40.82 18.77 10.63
N SER A 439 39.97 18.14 9.83
CA SER A 439 39.49 18.67 8.55
C SER A 439 38.00 18.98 8.64
N GLU A 440 37.58 20.12 8.08
CA GLU A 440 36.22 20.63 8.15
C GLU A 440 35.42 20.36 6.86
N GLU A 441 34.20 19.84 7.00
CA GLU A 441 33.21 19.75 5.91
C GLU A 441 32.03 20.67 6.24
N GLY A 442 31.88 21.76 5.46
CA GLY A 442 30.78 22.73 5.60
C GLY A 442 29.64 22.51 4.60
N GLY A 443 28.66 23.42 4.60
CA GLY A 443 27.50 23.35 3.69
C GLY A 443 26.42 22.36 4.12
N LYS A 444 26.48 21.89 5.38
CA LYS A 444 25.48 21.04 6.03
C LYS A 444 24.62 21.88 6.98
N PHE A 445 23.45 21.36 7.33
CA PHE A 445 22.56 21.94 8.33
C PHE A 445 22.38 21.03 9.56
N LEU A 446 21.82 21.56 10.65
CA LEU A 446 21.64 20.82 11.90
C LEU A 446 20.82 19.53 11.71
N PHE A 447 19.79 19.55 10.85
CA PHE A 447 19.01 18.35 10.50
C PHE A 447 19.84 17.24 9.80
N GLU A 448 21.01 17.58 9.26
CA GLU A 448 21.94 16.65 8.62
C GLU A 448 22.99 16.10 9.61
N ALA A 449 23.07 16.61 10.85
CA ALA A 449 24.10 16.26 11.83
C ALA A 449 24.12 14.77 12.23
N ALA A 450 23.00 14.05 12.06
CA ALA A 450 22.90 12.60 12.24
C ALA A 450 23.55 11.79 11.09
N THR A 451 23.94 12.42 9.98
CA THR A 451 24.60 11.76 8.83
C THR A 451 26.13 11.76 8.90
N ARG A 452 26.70 12.39 9.92
CA ARG A 452 28.14 12.47 10.13
C ARG A 452 28.76 11.06 10.29
N GLU A 453 29.95 10.87 9.77
CA GLU A 453 30.69 9.60 9.89
C GLU A 453 30.97 9.27 11.37
N ASP A 454 30.99 7.99 11.73
CA ASP A 454 31.25 7.56 13.11
C ASP A 454 32.60 8.10 13.60
N GLY A 455 32.61 8.71 14.79
CA GLY A 455 33.78 9.36 15.38
C GLY A 455 34.04 10.80 14.93
N THR A 456 33.25 11.36 14.02
CA THR A 456 33.33 12.80 13.66
C THR A 456 32.47 13.66 14.58
N ALA A 457 32.89 14.90 14.86
CA ALA A 457 32.08 15.87 15.63
C ALA A 457 31.37 16.85 14.68
N PHE A 458 30.43 17.63 15.20
CA PHE A 458 29.87 18.78 14.47
C PHE A 458 29.76 20.00 15.38
N GLU A 459 29.84 21.17 14.76
CA GLU A 459 29.72 22.47 15.41
C GLU A 459 28.72 23.32 14.64
N VAL A 460 27.82 24.02 15.35
CA VAL A 460 26.93 25.03 14.74
C VAL A 460 27.78 26.29 14.53
N ARG A 461 28.03 26.65 13.26
CA ARG A 461 28.88 27.79 12.91
C ARG A 461 28.13 28.75 11.99
N ILE A 462 27.63 29.82 12.59
CA ILE A 462 26.90 30.88 11.90
C ILE A 462 27.92 31.90 11.35
N PRO A 463 27.97 32.18 10.04
CA PRO A 463 28.86 33.21 9.52
C PRO A 463 28.55 34.58 10.12
N TYR A 464 29.58 35.30 10.59
CA TYR A 464 29.43 36.65 11.14
C TYR A 464 28.65 37.63 10.23
N GLY A 465 28.69 37.40 8.91
CA GLY A 465 27.93 38.18 7.93
C GLY A 465 26.40 38.08 8.11
N ASP A 466 25.91 36.91 8.49
CA ASP A 466 24.50 36.50 8.47
C ASP A 466 23.76 36.88 9.77
N ILE A 467 24.51 37.20 10.82
CA ILE A 467 23.97 37.68 12.10
C ILE A 467 23.35 39.08 11.91
N PRO A 468 22.14 39.39 12.39
CA PRO A 468 21.60 40.76 12.36
C PRO A 468 22.56 41.79 12.99
N VAL A 469 22.66 42.99 12.40
CA VAL A 469 23.68 44.00 12.80
C VAL A 469 23.47 44.50 14.23
N ASP A 470 22.21 44.65 14.64
CA ASP A 470 21.78 44.99 15.99
C ASP A 470 22.17 43.91 17.01
N LEU A 471 21.97 42.63 16.67
CA LEU A 471 22.39 41.51 17.52
C LEU A 471 23.91 41.39 17.60
N ARG A 472 24.64 41.60 16.50
CA ARG A 472 26.12 41.66 16.49
C ARG A 472 26.64 42.71 17.46
N GLU A 473 26.14 43.93 17.39
CA GLU A 473 26.60 45.03 18.24
C GLU A 473 26.21 44.82 19.71
N ARG A 474 25.05 44.22 19.99
CA ARG A 474 24.66 43.84 21.35
C ARG A 474 25.57 42.75 21.93
N ILE A 475 25.71 41.61 21.25
CA ILE A 475 26.57 40.49 21.70
C ILE A 475 28.01 40.96 21.90
N LYS A 476 28.52 41.78 20.97
CA LYS A 476 29.82 42.44 21.09
C LYS A 476 29.93 43.30 22.35
N SER A 477 28.93 44.12 22.68
CA SER A 477 28.90 44.92 23.90
C SER A 477 28.91 44.06 25.17
N ASP A 478 28.14 42.97 25.18
CA ASP A 478 28.00 42.07 26.33
C ASP A 478 29.31 41.26 26.56
N LEU A 479 29.93 40.77 25.48
CA LEU A 479 31.25 40.13 25.50
C LEU A 479 32.39 41.10 25.87
N GLN A 480 32.35 42.35 25.40
CA GLN A 480 33.32 43.38 25.81
C GLN A 480 33.23 43.67 27.31
N SER A 481 32.00 43.73 27.84
CA SER A 481 31.74 44.04 29.24
C SER A 481 32.15 42.92 30.19
N SER A 482 32.03 41.65 29.76
CA SER A 482 32.40 40.47 30.54
C SER A 482 33.88 40.10 30.45
N THR A 483 34.50 40.23 29.27
CA THR A 483 35.91 39.82 29.04
C THR A 483 36.93 40.95 29.23
N GLY A 484 36.48 42.21 29.27
CA GLY A 484 37.35 43.40 29.33
C GLY A 484 38.16 43.67 28.05
N ARG A 485 37.93 42.92 26.96
CA ARG A 485 38.60 43.10 25.66
C ARG A 485 37.60 43.09 24.51
N LYS A 486 38.03 43.56 23.33
CA LYS A 486 37.23 43.43 22.11
C LYS A 486 37.14 41.95 21.71
N PRO A 487 35.93 41.37 21.52
CA PRO A 487 35.76 40.02 21.00
C PRO A 487 36.09 39.96 19.52
N SER A 488 36.49 38.78 19.06
CA SER A 488 36.65 38.45 17.65
C SER A 488 35.28 38.25 16.96
N GLN A 489 35.27 38.16 15.63
CA GLN A 489 34.06 37.81 14.88
C GLN A 489 33.58 36.39 15.17
N GLU A 490 34.52 35.48 15.47
CA GLU A 490 34.26 34.08 15.84
C GLU A 490 33.56 34.02 17.19
N GLU A 491 34.07 34.71 18.22
CA GLU A 491 33.44 34.78 19.55
C GLU A 491 32.02 35.35 19.53
N ILE A 492 31.77 36.37 18.68
CA ILE A 492 30.42 36.91 18.47
C ILE A 492 29.50 35.88 17.78
N SER A 493 30.05 35.06 16.88
CA SER A 493 29.31 34.03 16.14
C SER A 493 28.97 32.82 17.02
N ASP A 494 29.91 32.39 17.86
CA ASP A 494 29.73 31.33 18.84
C ASP A 494 28.67 31.70 19.89
N GLU A 495 28.75 32.93 20.41
CA GLU A 495 27.80 33.41 21.41
C GLU A 495 26.39 33.57 20.82
N TYR A 496 26.29 33.97 19.54
CA TYR A 496 25.02 33.97 18.83
C TYR A 496 24.48 32.54 18.61
N ALA A 497 25.35 31.58 18.29
CA ALA A 497 24.97 30.17 18.16
C ALA A 497 24.49 29.58 19.49
N ARG A 498 25.14 29.89 20.62
CA ARG A 498 24.68 29.50 21.97
C ARG A 498 23.30 30.08 22.28
N PHE A 499 23.11 31.37 22.02
CA PHE A 499 21.82 32.05 22.19
C PHE A 499 20.68 31.38 21.39
N LEU A 500 20.91 31.05 20.11
CA LEU A 500 19.88 30.36 19.29
C LEU A 500 19.60 28.92 19.75
N LEU A 501 20.59 28.25 20.34
CA LEU A 501 20.45 26.89 20.91
C LEU A 501 19.90 26.89 22.35
N GLY A 502 19.63 28.06 22.94
CA GLY A 502 19.15 28.19 24.32
C GLY A 502 20.15 27.71 25.37
N ARG A 503 21.45 27.89 25.13
CA ARG A 503 22.57 27.43 25.98
C ARG A 503 23.31 28.56 26.69
#